data_AF-A0A818E7H8-F1
#
_entry.id   AF-A0A818E7H8-F1
#
_cell.length_a   1.000
_cell.length_b   1.000
_cell.length_c   1.000
_cell.angle_alpha   90.00
_cell.angle_beta   90.00
_cell.angle_gamma   90.00
#
_symmetry.space_group_name_H-M   'P 1'
#
loop_
_entity.id
_entity.type
_entity.pdbx_description
1 polymer ?
#
loop_
_entity_poly.entity_id
_entity_poly.type
_entity_poly.pdbx_seq_one_letter_code
_entity_poly.pdbx_strand_id
1 'polypeptide(L)' 'IATIILNEDNTHFLRVDKDDFNRILRDVEANTIKLREFGKDVLILEKVPINVKTADSTTYQVCYKYVY' A
#
# COMPACT_ATOMS: atom_id res chain seq x y z
N ILE A 1 10.03 -13.12 2.81
CA ILE A 1 10.91 -12.06 3.36
C ILE A 1 11.18 -11.10 2.21
N ALA A 2 10.95 -9.80 2.39
CA ALA A 2 11.30 -8.79 1.41
C ALA A 2 12.53 -8.04 1.93
N THR A 3 13.49 -7.75 1.06
CA THR A 3 14.74 -7.07 1.42
C THR A 3 14.83 -5.77 0.63
N ILE A 4 15.20 -4.68 1.30
CA ILE A 4 15.49 -3.39 0.69
C ILE A 4 17.00 -3.16 0.83
N ILE A 5 17.66 -2.79 -0.26
CA ILE A 5 19.09 -2.49 -0.30
C ILE A 5 19.32 -1.10 -0.89
N LEU A 6 20.41 -0.44 -0.50
CA LEU A 6 20.85 0.80 -1.12
C LEU A 6 21.50 0.48 -2.47
N ASN A 7 21.11 1.22 -3.51
CA ASN A 7 21.76 1.12 -4.82
C ASN A 7 23.01 2.00 -4.90
N GLU A 8 23.03 3.11 -4.15
CA GLU A 8 24.08 4.13 -4.19
C GLU A 8 24.40 4.67 -2.79
N ASP A 9 25.64 5.11 -2.61
CA ASP A 9 26.11 5.74 -1.39
C ASP A 9 25.47 7.13 -1.18
N ASN A 10 25.43 7.60 0.07
CA ASN A 10 24.83 8.89 0.45
C ASN A 10 23.34 9.06 0.10
N THR A 11 22.58 7.96 0.04
CA THR A 11 21.12 8.03 -0.13
C THR A 11 20.44 8.52 1.16
N HIS A 12 19.62 9.57 1.04
CA HIS A 12 18.84 10.12 2.15
C HIS A 12 17.39 9.66 2.09
N PHE A 13 16.83 9.27 3.23
CA PHE A 13 15.44 8.82 3.33
C PHE A 13 14.63 9.69 4.28
N LEU A 14 13.40 10.01 3.86
CA LEU A 14 12.37 10.44 4.79
C LEU A 14 11.67 9.20 5.34
N ARG A 15 11.54 9.15 6.66
CA ARG A 15 10.82 8.09 7.35
C ARG A 15 9.50 8.63 7.88
N VAL A 16 8.45 7.87 7.68
CA VAL A 16 7.14 8.08 8.30
C VAL A 16 6.87 6.84 9.14
N ASP A 17 6.37 7.03 10.36
CA ASP A 17 6.02 5.90 11.21
C ASP A 17 4.74 5.22 10.73
N LYS A 18 4.56 3.95 11.13
CA LYS A 18 3.51 3.06 10.62
C LYS A 18 2.11 3.67 10.75
N ASP A 19 1.82 4.31 11.89
CA ASP A 19 0.48 4.83 12.16
C ASP A 19 0.17 6.08 11.33
N ASP A 20 1.14 6.97 11.18
CA ASP A 20 1.02 8.12 10.28
C ASP A 20 0.93 7.68 8.82
N PHE A 21 1.71 6.68 8.41
CA PHE A 21 1.62 6.10 7.07
C PHE A 21 0.22 5.51 6.80
N ASN A 22 -0.33 4.74 7.75
CA ASN A 22 -1.67 4.17 7.63
C ASN A 22 -2.77 5.25 7.62
N ARG A 23 -2.58 6.35 8.37
CA ARG A 23 -3.50 7.50 8.34
C ARG A 23 -3.44 8.21 6.99
N ILE A 24 -2.24 8.54 6.51
CA ILE A 24 -2.04 9.14 5.18
C ILE A 24 -2.67 8.26 4.10
N LEU A 25 -2.42 6.94 4.10
CA LEU A 25 -3.02 6.04 3.12
C LEU A 25 -4.55 5.94 3.22
N ARG A 26 -5.11 6.10 4.42
CA ARG A 26 -6.57 6.14 4.61
C ARG A 26 -7.18 7.42 4.04
N ASP A 27 -6.48 8.54 4.21
CA ASP A 27 -6.98 9.88 3.87
C ASP A 27 -6.69 10.27 2.41
N VAL A 28 -5.64 9.71 1.79
CA VAL A 28 -5.21 10.03 0.41
C VAL A 28 -5.90 9.16 -0.65
N GLU A 29 -6.85 8.30 -0.28
CA GLU A 29 -7.67 7.49 -1.21
C GLU A 29 -6.87 6.58 -2.18
N ALA A 30 -5.58 6.33 -1.90
CA ALA A 30 -4.76 5.40 -2.67
C ALA A 30 -5.22 3.97 -2.39
N ASN A 31 -6.31 3.58 -3.04
CA ASN A 31 -6.94 2.27 -2.91
C ASN A 31 -6.11 1.18 -3.59
N THR A 32 -5.02 1.51 -4.28
CA THR A 32 -4.23 0.53 -5.03
C THR A 32 -2.73 0.73 -4.82
N ILE A 33 -2.05 -0.31 -4.34
CA ILE A 33 -0.58 -0.40 -4.28
C ILE A 33 -0.13 -1.38 -5.36
N LYS A 34 0.86 -0.98 -6.15
CA LYS A 34 1.39 -1.79 -7.26
C LYS A 34 2.86 -2.10 -7.02
N LEU A 35 3.18 -3.38 -7.00
CA LEU A 35 4.55 -3.86 -7.10
C LEU A 35 4.88 -4.06 -8.58
N ARG A 36 6.03 -3.53 -9.00
CA ARG A 36 6.52 -3.65 -10.38
C ARG A 36 7.84 -4.36 -10.45
N GLU A 37 7.98 -5.26 -11.42
CA GLU A 37 9.26 -5.84 -11.82
C GLU A 37 9.48 -5.57 -13.31
N PHE A 38 10.67 -5.11 -13.68
CA PHE A 38 11.03 -4.76 -15.07
C PHE A 38 10.00 -3.85 -15.77
N GLY A 39 9.41 -2.91 -15.02
CA GLY A 39 8.40 -1.97 -15.54
C GLY A 39 6.99 -2.55 -15.69
N LYS A 40 6.75 -3.81 -15.32
CA LYS A 40 5.43 -4.47 -15.37
C LYS A 40 4.84 -4.61 -13.97
N ASP A 41 3.52 -4.40 -13.84
CA ASP A 41 2.79 -4.66 -12.59
C ASP A 41 2.75 -6.18 -12.35
N VAL A 42 3.38 -6.68 -11.30
CA VAL A 42 3.42 -8.12 -10.95
C VAL A 42 2.47 -8.48 -9.80
N LEU A 43 2.18 -7.51 -8.94
CA LEU A 43 1.25 -7.68 -7.83
C LEU A 43 0.52 -6.37 -7.56
N ILE A 44 -0.80 -6.46 -7.47
CA ILE A 44 -1.68 -5.33 -7.18
C ILE A 44 -2.43 -5.64 -5.88
N LEU A 45 -2.30 -4.75 -4.90
CA LEU A 45 -3.07 -4.75 -3.66
C LEU A 45 -4.12 -3.68 -3.77
N GLU A 46 -5.39 -4.06 -3.66
CA GLU A 46 -6.50 -3.11 -3.68
C GLU A 46 -7.23 -3.10 -2.34
N LYS A 47 -7.51 -1.90 -1.84
CA LYS A 47 -8.33 -1.65 -0.67
C LYS A 47 -9.74 -1.35 -1.15
N VAL A 48 -10.65 -2.28 -0.91
CA VAL A 48 -12.05 -2.18 -1.35
C VAL A 48 -12.91 -1.83 -0.13
N PRO A 49 -13.75 -0.77 -0.20
CA PRO A 49 -14.69 -0.48 0.88
C PRO A 49 -15.72 -1.61 0.98
N ILE A 50 -15.83 -2.21 2.16
CA ILE A 50 -16.93 -3.14 2.43
C ILE A 50 -18.03 -2.29 3.02
N ASN A 51 -19.20 -2.28 2.38
CA ASN A 51 -20.35 -1.60 2.93
C ASN A 51 -20.97 -2.44 4.06
N VAL A 52 -20.23 -2.62 5.16
CA VAL A 52 -20.79 -3.21 6.39
C VAL A 52 -21.48 -2.05 7.11
N LYS A 53 -22.81 -2.06 7.11
CA LYS A 53 -23.62 -1.11 7.87
C LYS A 53 -23.45 -1.37 9.37
N THR A 54 -22.40 -0.82 9.96
CA THR A 54 -22.28 -0.69 11.41
C THR A 54 -21.92 0.75 11.68
N ALA A 55 -22.72 1.42 12.51
CA ALA A 55 -22.57 2.83 12.84
C ALA A 55 -21.11 3.11 13.25
N ASP A 56 -20.49 4.08 12.58
CA ASP A 56 -19.21 4.72 12.92
C ASP A 56 -17.89 4.00 12.59
N SER A 57 -17.84 2.99 11.70
CA SER A 57 -16.56 2.44 11.24
C SER A 57 -16.58 1.91 9.80
N THR A 58 -16.11 2.70 8.83
CA THR A 58 -15.87 2.22 7.46
C THR A 58 -14.80 1.12 7.48
N THR A 59 -15.24 -0.13 7.34
CA THR A 59 -14.35 -1.29 7.30
C THR A 59 -13.93 -1.56 5.86
N TYR A 60 -12.63 -1.68 5.62
CA TYR A 60 -12.09 -1.97 4.30
C TYR A 60 -11.58 -3.41 4.24
N GLN A 61 -11.79 -4.09 3.12
CA GLN A 61 -11.15 -5.38 2.83
C GLN A 61 -9.97 -5.12 1.88
N VAL A 62 -8.88 -5.85 2.11
CA VAL A 62 -7.74 -5.86 1.20
C VAL A 62 -7.90 -7.09 0.29
N CYS A 63 -7.92 -6.88 -1.02
CA CYS A 63 -7.89 -7.96 -2.01
C CYS A 63 -6.56 -7.95 -2.78
N TYR A 64 -6.12 -9.14 -3.19
CA TYR A 64 -4.85 -9.37 -3.87
C TYR A 64 -5.12 -9.87 -5.28
N LYS A 65 -4.52 -9.22 -6.28
CA LYS A 65 -4.59 -9.63 -7.68
C LYS A 65 -3.19 -9.81 -8.25
N TYR A 66 -2.90 -11.03 -8.70
CA TYR A 66 -1.69 -11.35 -9.45
C TYR A 66 -1.91 -11.09 -10.94
N VAL A 67 -0.98 -10.39 -11.58
CA VAL A 67 -1.02 -10.06 -13.00
C VAL A 67 0.31 -10.52 -13.59
N TYR A 68 0.27 -11.43 -14.57
CA TYR A 68 1.43 -11.97 -15.26
C TYR A 68 1.72 -11.18 -16.54
#